data_AF-A0A0J8D6V8-F1
#
_entry.id   AF-A0A0J8D6V8-F1
#
_cell.length_a   1.000
_cell.length_b   1.000
_cell.length_c   1.000
_cell.angle_alpha   90.00
_cell.angle_beta   90.00
_cell.angle_gamma   90.00
#
_symmetry.space_group_name_H-M   'P 1'
#
loop_
_entity.id
_entity.type
_entity.pdbx_description
1 polymer ?
#
loop_
_entity_poly.entity_id
_entity_poly.type
_entity_poly.pdbx_seq_one_letter_code
_entity_poly.pdbx_strand_id
1 'polypeptide(L)'
;MINLDVLMEKTIDFTLKGKLIRVQQPTLKMIKKFAAIEKDADIDKQIEVITEILNNNSSNIKLEKSDIEELNQPALMAILEAITNNIKEADNNPN
;
A
#
# COMPACT_ATOMS: atom_id res chain seq x y z
N MET A 1 -22.32 -7.50 -15.71
CA MET A 1 -21.77 -6.14 -15.88
C MET A 1 -20.86 -5.91 -14.70
N ILE A 2 -19.56 -5.71 -14.94
CA ILE A 2 -18.58 -5.48 -13.87
C ILE A 2 -18.72 -4.02 -13.44
N ASN A 3 -18.96 -3.78 -12.16
CA ASN A 3 -18.96 -2.43 -11.60
C ASN A 3 -17.54 -2.08 -11.16
N LEU A 4 -16.86 -1.24 -11.95
CA LEU A 4 -15.49 -0.84 -11.70
C LEU A 4 -15.37 0.14 -10.51
N ASP A 5 -16.42 0.90 -10.20
CA ASP A 5 -16.41 1.84 -9.08
C ASP A 5 -16.27 1.08 -7.74
N VAL A 6 -16.99 -0.04 -7.59
CA VAL A 6 -16.90 -0.91 -6.40
C VAL A 6 -15.49 -1.50 -6.22
N LEU A 7 -14.77 -1.74 -7.32
CA LEU A 7 -13.39 -2.24 -7.25
C LEU A 7 -12.41 -1.13 -6.87
N MET A 8 -12.67 0.11 -7.30
CA MET A 8 -11.86 1.28 -6.96
C MET A 8 -12.07 1.75 -5.50
N GLU A 9 -13.21 1.45 -4.90
CA GLU A 9 -13.53 1.79 -3.50
C GLU A 9 -12.96 0.79 -2.46
N LYS A 10 -12.34 -0.31 -2.91
CA LYS A 10 -11.74 -1.29 -1.99
C LYS A 10 -10.59 -0.66 -1.20
N THR A 11 -10.55 -0.99 0.08
CA THR A 11 -9.52 -0.51 1.02
C THR A 11 -8.84 -1.67 1.73
N ILE A 12 -7.59 -1.45 2.14
CA ILE A 12 -6.75 -2.30 2.96
C ILE A 12 -6.63 -1.63 4.32
N ASP A 13 -7.07 -2.32 5.36
CA ASP A 13 -7.09 -1.79 6.72
C ASP A 13 -5.76 -2.12 7.43
N PHE A 14 -5.01 -1.08 7.78
CA PHE A 14 -3.78 -1.17 8.58
C PHE A 14 -3.99 -0.58 9.96
N THR A 15 -3.46 -1.21 11.00
CA THR A 15 -3.39 -0.60 12.34
C THR A 15 -1.96 -0.16 12.61
N LEU A 16 -1.73 1.15 12.69
CA LEU A 16 -0.42 1.74 12.93
C LEU A 16 -0.46 2.64 14.17
N LYS A 17 0.40 2.36 15.16
CA LYS A 17 0.45 3.12 16.43
C LYS A 17 -0.94 3.28 17.09
N GLY A 18 -1.79 2.24 16.99
CA GLY A 18 -3.16 2.23 17.52
C GLY A 18 -4.20 2.98 16.68
N LYS A 19 -3.83 3.52 15.51
CA LYS A 19 -4.75 4.18 14.56
C LYS A 19 -5.08 3.24 13.41
N LEU A 20 -6.37 3.15 13.07
CA LEU A 20 -6.84 2.47 11.87
C LEU A 20 -6.61 3.37 10.65
N ILE A 21 -5.90 2.86 9.65
CA ILE A 21 -5.62 3.52 8.38
C ILE A 21 -6.23 2.66 7.27
N ARG A 22 -7.27 3.18 6.63
CA ARG A 22 -7.95 2.55 5.49
C ARG A 22 -7.33 3.00 4.19
N VAL A 23 -6.34 2.25 3.72
CA VAL A 23 -5.56 2.57 2.51
C VAL A 23 -6.34 2.11 1.29
N GLN A 24 -6.62 2.99 0.35
CA GLN A 24 -7.26 2.63 -0.91
C GLN A 24 -6.34 1.74 -1.73
N GLN A 25 -6.92 0.85 -2.55
CA GLN A 25 -6.12 0.03 -3.45
C GLN A 25 -5.15 0.90 -4.27
N PRO A 26 -3.86 0.53 -4.32
CA PRO A 26 -2.89 1.30 -5.06
C PRO A 26 -3.22 1.26 -6.55
N THR A 27 -3.08 2.40 -7.21
CA THR A 27 -3.30 2.50 -8.65
C THR A 27 -2.23 1.70 -9.42
N LEU A 28 -2.53 1.31 -10.66
CA LEU A 28 -1.55 0.69 -11.58
C LEU A 28 -0.22 1.47 -11.68
N LYS A 29 -0.27 2.81 -11.55
CA LYS A 29 0.92 3.66 -11.55
C LYS A 29 1.77 3.44 -10.29
N MET A 30 1.14 3.31 -9.12
CA MET A 30 1.81 3.01 -7.86
C MET A 30 2.37 1.59 -7.85
N ILE A 31 1.62 0.61 -8.38
CA ILE A 31 2.08 -0.79 -8.49
C ILE A 31 3.33 -0.88 -9.39
N LYS A 32 3.34 -0.17 -10.53
CA LYS A 32 4.52 -0.13 -11.42
C LYS A 32 5.74 0.50 -10.74
N LYS A 33 5.55 1.57 -9.97
CA LYS A 33 6.63 2.17 -9.17
C LYS A 33 7.14 1.15 -8.14
N PHE A 34 6.23 0.53 -7.40
CA PHE A 34 6.55 -0.46 -6.39
C PHE A 34 7.37 -1.64 -6.95
N ALA A 35 6.90 -2.27 -8.02
CA ALA A 35 7.59 -3.38 -8.66
C ALA A 35 8.95 -3.00 -9.28
N ALA A 36 9.14 -1.73 -9.65
CA ALA A 36 10.43 -1.23 -10.10
C ALA A 36 11.44 -1.10 -8.95
N ILE A 37 10.98 -0.74 -7.75
CA ILE A 37 11.82 -0.49 -6.58
C ILE A 37 12.04 -1.78 -5.77
N GLU A 38 11.16 -2.75 -5.83
CA GLU A 38 11.40 -4.10 -5.26
C GLU A 38 12.63 -4.77 -5.89
N LYS A 39 13.01 -4.35 -7.11
CA LYS A 39 14.23 -4.77 -7.81
C LYS A 39 15.45 -3.89 -7.52
N ASP A 40 15.26 -2.75 -6.86
CA ASP A 40 16.31 -1.79 -6.47
C ASP A 40 16.68 -2.03 -4.99
N ALA A 41 17.96 -1.90 -4.65
CA ALA A 41 18.45 -2.09 -3.27
C ALA A 41 18.29 -0.81 -2.41
N ASP A 42 17.74 0.25 -3.01
CA ASP A 42 17.58 1.56 -2.39
C ASP A 42 16.38 1.60 -1.43
N ILE A 43 16.68 1.47 -0.13
CA ILE A 43 15.70 1.47 0.95
C ILE A 43 14.94 2.81 1.04
N ASP A 44 15.59 3.94 0.77
CA ASP A 44 14.93 5.26 0.87
C ASP A 44 13.83 5.42 -0.18
N LYS A 45 14.05 4.88 -1.39
CA LYS A 45 13.02 4.82 -2.42
C LYS A 45 11.86 3.90 -2.05
N GLN A 46 12.16 2.77 -1.40
CA GLN A 46 11.12 1.85 -0.91
C GLN A 46 10.23 2.56 0.12
N ILE A 47 10.85 3.23 1.10
CA ILE A 47 10.16 4.01 2.13
C ILE A 47 9.29 5.10 1.48
N GLU A 48 9.80 5.81 0.48
CA GLU A 48 9.04 6.84 -0.22
C GLU A 48 7.77 6.29 -0.89
N VAL A 49 7.87 5.17 -1.61
CA VAL A 49 6.71 4.59 -2.29
C VAL A 49 5.72 3.94 -1.33
N ILE A 50 6.20 3.31 -0.25
CA ILE A 50 5.31 2.81 0.80
C ILE A 50 4.56 3.99 1.44
N THR A 51 5.25 5.10 1.71
CA THR A 51 4.63 6.32 2.23
C THR A 51 3.58 6.88 1.26
N GLU A 52 3.86 6.90 -0.06
CA GLU A 52 2.92 7.34 -1.09
C GLU A 52 1.67 6.43 -1.12
N ILE A 53 1.84 5.11 -1.02
CA ILE A 53 0.74 4.15 -1.01
C ILE A 53 -0.11 4.30 0.25
N LEU A 54 0.51 4.34 1.44
CA LEU A 54 -0.23 4.46 2.69
C LEU A 54 -0.94 5.82 2.83
N ASN A 55 -0.38 6.89 2.23
CA ASN A 55 -1.05 8.19 2.16
C ASN A 55 -2.22 8.24 1.18
N ASN A 56 -2.36 7.26 0.29
CA ASN A 56 -3.57 7.05 -0.49
C ASN A 56 -4.67 6.42 0.38
N ASN A 57 -4.99 7.00 1.54
CA ASN A 57 -6.00 6.49 2.47
C ASN A 57 -7.23 7.39 2.55
N SER A 58 -8.36 6.81 2.98
CA SER A 58 -9.62 7.52 3.24
C SER A 58 -9.78 7.93 4.70
N SER A 59 -8.75 7.70 5.54
CA SER A 59 -8.77 7.96 6.98
C SER A 59 -8.28 9.36 7.36
N ASN A 60 -7.93 10.20 6.37
CA ASN A 60 -7.42 11.55 6.58
C ASN A 60 -6.15 11.59 7.46
N ILE A 61 -5.42 10.47 7.50
CA ILE A 61 -4.14 10.33 8.22
C ILE A 61 -3.03 10.60 7.22
N LYS A 62 -2.20 11.60 7.50
CA LYS A 62 -0.99 11.85 6.73
C LYS A 62 0.19 11.21 7.46
N LEU A 63 0.86 10.29 6.78
CA LEU A 63 2.08 9.64 7.23
C LEU A 63 3.27 10.35 6.60
N GLU A 64 4.28 10.65 7.41
CA GLU A 64 5.55 11.17 6.92
C GLU A 64 6.55 10.01 6.73
N LYS A 65 7.63 10.22 5.96
CA LYS A 65 8.65 9.17 5.76
C LYS A 65 9.21 8.65 7.08
N SER A 66 9.40 9.54 8.06
CA SER A 66 9.87 9.19 9.39
C SER A 66 8.94 8.25 10.15
N ASP A 67 7.62 8.29 9.90
CA ASP A 67 6.69 7.32 10.50
C ASP A 67 6.93 5.90 9.99
N ILE A 68 7.43 5.77 8.75
CA ILE A 68 7.75 4.50 8.11
C ILE A 68 9.15 4.03 8.49
N GLU A 69 10.11 4.95 8.63
CA GLU A 69 11.46 4.68 9.12
C GLU A 69 11.49 4.16 10.57
N GLU A 70 10.54 4.60 11.39
CA GLU A 70 10.36 4.09 12.76
C GLU A 70 9.80 2.66 12.82
N LEU A 71 9.32 2.11 11.68
CA LEU A 71 8.83 0.74 11.63
C LEU A 71 9.98 -0.24 11.65
N ASN A 72 9.79 -1.33 12.39
CA ASN A 72 10.71 -2.45 12.31
C ASN A 72 10.54 -3.18 10.96
N GLN A 73 11.60 -3.87 10.54
CA GLN A 73 11.62 -4.61 9.28
C GLN A 73 10.43 -5.59 9.11
N PRO A 74 9.96 -6.31 10.15
CA PRO A 74 8.76 -7.14 10.05
C PRO A 74 7.49 -6.37 9.72
N ALA A 75 7.26 -5.19 10.33
CA ALA A 75 6.10 -4.36 10.04
C ALA A 75 6.14 -3.84 8.60
N LEU A 76 7.33 -3.45 8.12
CA LEU A 76 7.51 -3.04 6.74
C LEU A 76 7.18 -4.19 5.77
N MET A 77 7.71 -5.39 6.02
CA MET A 77 7.40 -6.58 5.21
C MET A 77 5.91 -6.93 5.22
N ALA A 78 5.24 -6.82 6.38
CA ALA A 78 3.81 -7.07 6.46
C ALA A 78 2.98 -6.09 5.61
N ILE A 79 3.38 -4.81 5.56
CA ILE A 79 2.74 -3.81 4.69
C ILE A 79 2.94 -4.19 3.21
N LEU A 80 4.17 -4.55 2.84
CA LEU A 80 4.53 -4.95 1.48
C LEU A 80 3.75 -6.18 1.01
N GLU A 81 3.66 -7.18 1.87
CA GLU A 81 2.95 -8.42 1.59
C GLU A 81 1.44 -8.17 1.49
N ALA A 82 0.85 -7.37 2.37
CA ALA A 82 -0.56 -7.00 2.30
C ALA A 82 -0.90 -6.29 0.98
N ILE A 83 -0.05 -5.35 0.55
CA ILE A 83 -0.20 -4.67 -0.74
C ILE A 83 -0.10 -5.68 -1.89
N THR A 84 0.92 -6.54 -1.88
CA THR A 84 1.18 -7.52 -2.94
C THR A 84 0.07 -8.55 -3.05
N ASN A 85 -0.42 -9.08 -1.92
CA ASN A 85 -1.52 -10.03 -1.89
C ASN A 85 -2.80 -9.39 -2.40
N ASN A 86 -3.08 -8.14 -2.03
CA ASN A 86 -4.27 -7.45 -2.51
C ASN A 86 -4.24 -7.21 -4.03
N ILE A 87 -3.04 -6.92 -4.59
CA ILE A 87 -2.84 -6.85 -6.04
C ILE A 87 -3.11 -8.21 -6.70
N LYS A 88 -2.58 -9.30 -6.13
CA LYS A 88 -2.78 -10.67 -6.66
C LYS A 88 -4.22 -11.15 -6.51
N GLU A 89 -4.93 -10.77 -5.46
CA GLU A 89 -6.35 -11.08 -5.27
C GLU A 89 -7.23 -10.34 -6.27
N ALA A 90 -6.86 -9.10 -6.64
CA ALA A 90 -7.52 -8.38 -7.72
C ALA A 90 -7.30 -9.04 -9.09
N ASP A 91 -6.13 -9.65 -9.32
CA ASP A 91 -5.80 -10.38 -10.55
C ASP A 91 -6.48 -11.76 -10.62
N ASN A 92 -6.59 -12.48 -9.48
CA ASN A 92 -7.16 -13.84 -9.42
C ASN A 92 -8.69 -13.91 -9.27
N ASN A 93 -9.37 -12.78 -9.04
CA ASN A 93 -10.83 -12.70 -9.10
C ASN A 93 -11.28 -11.72 -10.20
N PRO A 94 -11.18 -12.10 -11.48
CA PRO A 94 -11.86 -11.40 -12.55
C PRO A 94 -13.35 -11.73 -12.41
N ASN A 95 -14.10 -10.85 -11.75
CA ASN A 95 -15.57 -10.90 -11.86
C ASN A 95 -16.00 -10.78 -13.32
#